data_AF-A0A8H4V1Z7-F1
#
_entry.id   AF-A0A8H4V1Z7-F1
#
_cell.length_a   1.000
_cell.length_b   1.000
_cell.length_c   1.000
_cell.angle_alpha   90.00
_cell.angle_beta   90.00
_cell.angle_gamma   90.00
#
_symmetry.space_group_name_H-M   'P 1'
#
loop_
_entity.id
_entity.type
_entity.pdbx_description
1 polymer ?
#
loop_
_entity_poly.entity_id
_entity_poly.type
_entity_poly.pdbx_seq_one_letter_code
_entity_poly.pdbx_strand_id
1 'polypeptide(L)'
;MATTNSGQETEKVNTNIVTLTRFLTEEQAKHKEATGDFTLLCHALQFSFKSIAYYIRRATLVNLTGLAGSSNITGDDQKKLDVISNDLFIEAMRSSGKCALLVSEEEDEIIYFKDAHDARYAVA
;
A
#
# COMPACT_ATOMS: atom_id res chain seq x y z
N MET A 1 47.55 29.12 24.99
CA MET A 1 47.05 27.75 25.23
C MET A 1 45.57 27.73 24.92
N ALA A 2 45.18 27.24 23.75
CA ALA A 2 43.78 27.03 23.39
C ALA A 2 43.49 25.53 23.51
N THR A 3 42.70 25.16 24.51
CA THR A 3 42.21 23.79 24.68
C THR A 3 40.96 23.61 23.83
N THR A 4 41.14 23.03 22.65
CA THR A 4 40.04 22.60 21.78
C THR A 4 39.40 21.37 22.40
N ASN A 5 38.24 21.54 23.03
CA ASN A 5 37.48 20.44 23.62
C ASN A 5 36.70 19.73 22.50
N SER A 6 37.33 18.76 21.83
CA SER A 6 36.69 17.87 20.87
C SER A 6 35.92 16.78 21.63
N GLY A 7 34.79 17.14 22.22
CA GLY A 7 33.83 16.17 22.73
C GLY A 7 33.15 15.49 21.53
N GLN A 8 33.48 14.23 21.28
CA GLN A 8 32.75 13.41 20.31
C GLN A 8 31.35 13.17 20.87
N GLU A 9 30.34 13.88 20.36
CA GLU A 9 28.94 13.53 20.60
C GLU A 9 28.68 12.15 20.02
N THR A 10 28.49 11.17 20.90
CA THR A 10 28.09 9.82 20.50
C THR A 10 26.64 9.89 20.05
N GLU A 11 26.41 9.68 18.75
CA GLU A 11 25.06 9.66 18.17
C GLU A 11 24.22 8.59 18.90
N LYS A 12 23.18 9.03 19.63
CA LYS A 12 22.28 8.12 20.33
C LYS A 12 21.38 7.44 19.30
N VAL A 13 21.65 6.16 19.04
CA VAL A 13 20.79 5.34 18.18
C VAL A 13 19.41 5.21 18.81
N ASN A 14 18.37 5.73 18.14
CA ASN A 14 17.00 5.51 18.56
C ASN A 14 16.56 4.10 18.19
N THR A 15 16.44 3.24 19.19
CA THR A 15 15.97 1.85 19.03
C THR A 15 14.45 1.73 19.09
N ASN A 16 13.73 2.79 19.47
CA ASN A 16 12.27 2.82 19.50
C ASN A 16 11.71 3.20 18.13
N ILE A 17 11.57 2.20 17.26
CA ILE A 17 10.99 2.34 15.93
C ILE A 17 9.46 2.26 16.04
N VAL A 18 8.77 3.28 15.53
CA VAL A 18 7.32 3.27 15.36
C VAL A 18 7.01 2.96 13.91
N THR A 19 6.55 1.74 13.64
CA THR A 19 6.07 1.35 12.31
C THR A 19 4.64 1.83 12.12
N LEU A 20 4.20 1.95 10.85
CA LEU A 20 2.81 2.28 10.55
C LEU A 20 1.83 1.24 11.12
N THR A 21 2.19 -0.06 11.06
CA THR A 21 1.42 -1.14 11.71
C THR A 21 1.27 -0.91 13.22
N ARG A 22 2.36 -0.57 13.91
CA ARG A 22 2.33 -0.28 15.35
C ARG A 22 1.46 0.93 15.64
N PHE A 23 1.68 2.03 14.91
CA PHE A 23 0.90 3.26 15.07
C PHE A 23 -0.59 2.99 14.91
N LEU A 24 -1.02 2.34 13.83
CA LEU A 24 -2.45 2.05 13.58
C LEU A 24 -3.06 1.14 14.65
N THR A 25 -2.30 0.16 15.13
CA THR A 25 -2.77 -0.75 16.20
C THR A 25 -2.90 0.00 17.53
N GLU A 26 -1.94 0.87 17.86
CA GLU A 26 -1.99 1.70 19.07
C GLU A 26 -3.11 2.74 19.00
N GLU A 27 -3.33 3.38 17.85
CA GLU A 27 -4.44 4.31 17.65
C GLU A 27 -5.79 3.58 17.77
N GLN A 28 -5.96 2.41 17.14
CA GLN A 28 -7.18 1.62 17.30
C GLN A 28 -7.48 1.32 18.77
N ALA A 29 -6.47 0.93 19.56
CA ALA A 29 -6.65 0.59 20.97
C ALA A 29 -7.14 1.75 21.84
N LYS A 30 -6.98 3.00 21.39
CA LYS A 30 -7.49 4.19 22.10
C LYS A 30 -9.00 4.39 21.93
N HIS A 31 -9.61 3.73 20.94
CA HIS A 31 -11.03 3.85 20.61
C HIS A 31 -11.78 2.56 20.95
N LYS A 32 -12.60 2.57 22.00
CA LYS A 32 -13.31 1.37 22.50
C LYS A 32 -14.33 0.82 21.49
N GLU A 33 -14.87 1.71 20.66
CA GLU A 33 -15.82 1.43 19.59
C GLU A 33 -15.15 0.94 18.30
N ALA A 34 -13.82 1.01 18.20
CA ALA A 34 -13.12 0.61 16.99
C ALA A 34 -13.14 -0.91 16.82
N THR A 35 -13.90 -1.37 15.83
CA THR A 35 -13.98 -2.79 15.42
C THR A 35 -12.67 -3.36 14.85
N GLY A 36 -11.75 -2.50 14.43
CA GLY A 36 -10.49 -2.88 13.77
C GLY A 36 -10.57 -3.04 12.26
N ASP A 37 -11.75 -2.90 11.66
CA ASP A 37 -11.94 -3.02 10.21
C ASP A 37 -11.10 -1.98 9.42
N PHE A 38 -11.05 -0.73 9.88
CA PHE A 38 -10.22 0.30 9.26
C PHE A 38 -8.73 -0.04 9.32
N THR A 39 -8.26 -0.51 10.49
CA THR A 39 -6.87 -0.91 10.69
C THR A 39 -6.48 -2.05 9.75
N LEU A 40 -7.37 -3.05 9.58
CA LEU A 40 -7.15 -4.15 8.66
C LEU A 40 -7.10 -3.68 7.19
N LEU A 41 -7.98 -2.75 6.80
CA LEU A 41 -7.91 -2.11 5.48
C LEU A 41 -6.57 -1.39 5.27
N CYS A 42 -6.12 -0.61 6.26
CA CYS A 42 -4.82 0.07 6.20
C CYS A 42 -3.64 -0.90 6.13
N HIS A 43 -3.72 -2.07 6.78
CA HIS A 43 -2.72 -3.12 6.64
C HIS A 43 -2.68 -3.70 5.22
N ALA A 44 -3.84 -3.89 4.59
CA ALA A 44 -3.92 -4.33 3.20
C ALA A 44 -3.33 -3.29 2.22
N LEU A 45 -3.60 -2.00 2.44
CA LEU A 45 -2.97 -0.91 1.67
C LEU A 45 -1.45 -0.89 1.84
N GLN A 46 -0.96 -1.04 3.06
CA GLN A 46 0.48 -1.14 3.31
C GLN A 46 1.12 -2.31 2.57
N PHE A 47 0.44 -3.44 2.52
CA PHE A 47 0.90 -4.61 1.80
C PHE A 47 0.94 -4.35 0.28
N SER A 48 -0.14 -3.82 -0.31
CA SER A 48 -0.18 -3.53 -1.74
C SER A 48 0.93 -2.57 -2.16
N PHE A 49 1.16 -1.50 -1.40
CA PHE A 49 2.24 -0.54 -1.69
C PHE A 49 3.64 -1.18 -1.61
N LYS A 50 3.88 -2.04 -0.62
CA LYS A 50 5.16 -2.76 -0.50
C LYS A 50 5.38 -3.70 -1.68
N SER A 51 4.34 -4.41 -2.12
CA SER A 51 4.37 -5.32 -3.27
C SER A 51 4.59 -4.57 -4.58
N ILE A 52 3.86 -3.49 -4.82
CA ILE A 52 4.06 -2.62 -5.99
C ILE A 52 5.50 -2.09 -6.02
N ALA A 53 5.98 -1.52 -4.91
CA ALA A 53 7.34 -1.00 -4.82
C ALA A 53 8.41 -2.09 -5.07
N TYR A 54 8.14 -3.33 -4.67
CA TYR A 54 9.00 -4.47 -4.98
C TYR A 54 9.09 -4.75 -6.48
N TYR A 55 7.95 -4.78 -7.19
CA TYR A 55 7.95 -4.98 -8.64
C TYR A 55 8.56 -3.81 -9.40
N ILE A 56 8.31 -2.56 -8.97
CA ILE A 56 8.95 -1.37 -9.54
C ILE A 56 10.47 -1.48 -9.48
N ARG A 57 11.02 -1.80 -8.30
CA ARG A 57 12.48 -1.93 -8.11
C ARG A 57 13.10 -3.05 -8.95
N ARG A 58 12.31 -4.03 -9.36
CA ARG A 58 12.77 -5.19 -10.15
C ARG A 58 12.33 -5.13 -11.61
N ALA A 59 11.62 -4.10 -12.04
CA ALA A 59 10.90 -4.09 -13.31
C ALA A 59 11.82 -4.40 -14.50
N THR A 60 13.02 -3.81 -14.54
CA THR A 60 14.01 -4.06 -15.60
C THR A 60 14.60 -5.47 -15.54
N LEU A 61 14.79 -6.03 -14.34
CA LEU A 61 15.39 -7.36 -14.14
C LEU A 61 14.44 -8.50 -14.55
N VAL A 62 13.14 -8.27 -14.48
CA VAL A 62 12.10 -9.25 -14.82
C VAL A 62 11.34 -8.90 -16.11
N ASN A 63 11.90 -8.01 -16.94
CA ASN A 63 11.32 -7.59 -18.24
C ASN A 63 9.87 -7.05 -18.14
N LEU A 64 9.56 -6.34 -17.06
CA LEU A 64 8.30 -5.62 -16.87
C LEU A 64 8.33 -4.19 -17.43
N THR A 65 9.48 -3.75 -17.97
CA THR A 65 9.63 -2.48 -18.67
C THR A 65 9.17 -2.65 -20.13
N GLY A 66 7.94 -2.26 -20.42
CA GLY A 66 7.38 -2.31 -21.77
C GLY A 66 5.86 -2.18 -21.77
N LEU A 67 5.30 -2.03 -22.95
CA LEU A 67 3.85 -1.97 -23.15
C LEU A 67 3.23 -3.35 -22.91
N ALA A 68 2.04 -3.39 -22.32
CA ALA A 68 1.27 -4.61 -22.08
C ALA A 68 0.72 -5.23 -23.37
N GLY A 69 0.82 -4.52 -24.51
CA GLY A 69 0.32 -4.97 -25.81
C GLY A 69 -1.19 -4.75 -25.98
N SER A 70 -1.89 -4.26 -24.96
CA SER A 70 -3.27 -3.77 -24.99
C SER A 70 -3.27 -2.24 -25.03
N SER A 71 -4.02 -1.63 -25.96
CA SER A 71 -4.37 -0.22 -25.82
C SER A 71 -5.55 -0.12 -24.85
N ASN A 72 -5.44 0.77 -23.86
CA ASN A 72 -6.55 1.03 -22.94
C ASN A 72 -7.70 1.77 -23.64
N ILE A 73 -8.85 1.84 -22.97
CA ILE A 73 -10.08 2.51 -23.45
C ILE A 73 -9.91 4.03 -23.58
N THR A 74 -8.90 4.59 -22.91
CA THR A 74 -8.41 5.96 -23.05
C THR A 74 -7.46 6.19 -24.23
N GLY A 75 -7.06 5.14 -24.95
CA GLY A 75 -6.23 5.23 -26.15
C GLY A 75 -4.72 5.30 -25.91
N ASP A 76 -4.27 5.22 -24.65
CA ASP A 76 -2.86 5.16 -24.29
C ASP A 76 -2.33 3.71 -24.25
N ASP A 77 -1.04 3.55 -24.53
CA ASP A 77 -0.35 2.28 -24.38
C ASP A 77 -0.15 1.95 -22.88
N GLN A 78 -0.96 1.04 -22.35
CA GLN A 78 -0.88 0.62 -20.95
C GLN A 78 0.46 -0.07 -20.68
N LYS A 79 1.18 0.32 -19.62
CA LYS A 79 2.44 -0.36 -19.27
C LYS A 79 2.14 -1.62 -18.49
N LYS A 80 2.95 -2.66 -18.68
CA LYS A 80 2.84 -3.93 -17.92
C LYS A 80 2.84 -3.72 -16.41
N LEU A 81 3.56 -2.70 -15.95
CA LEU A 81 3.67 -2.38 -14.53
C LEU A 81 2.36 -1.80 -13.96
N ASP A 82 1.60 -1.07 -14.78
CA ASP A 82 0.34 -0.45 -14.36
C ASP A 82 -0.71 -1.56 -14.16
N VAL A 83 -0.82 -2.50 -15.11
CA VAL A 83 -1.64 -3.72 -14.99
C VAL A 83 -1.30 -4.52 -13.72
N ILE A 84 -0.01 -4.82 -13.51
CA ILE A 84 0.42 -5.59 -12.33
C ILE A 84 0.12 -4.84 -11.03
N SER A 85 0.27 -3.51 -11.03
CA SER A 85 0.00 -2.70 -9.84
C SER A 85 -1.49 -2.69 -9.51
N ASN A 86 -2.34 -2.56 -10.53
CA ASN A 86 -3.79 -2.65 -10.41
C ASN A 86 -4.22 -4.03 -9.87
N ASP A 87 -3.73 -5.12 -10.47
CA ASP A 87 -4.04 -6.49 -10.04
C ASP A 87 -3.66 -6.73 -8.57
N LEU A 88 -2.45 -6.32 -8.18
CA LEU A 88 -1.97 -6.45 -6.80
C LEU A 88 -2.81 -5.62 -5.83
N PHE A 89 -3.25 -4.43 -6.25
CA PHE A 89 -4.05 -3.55 -5.42
C PHE A 89 -5.47 -4.11 -5.24
N ILE A 90 -6.13 -4.54 -6.32
CA ILE A 90 -7.44 -5.18 -6.31
C ILE A 90 -7.43 -6.41 -5.39
N GLU A 91 -6.44 -7.29 -5.54
CA GLU A 91 -6.38 -8.51 -4.74
C GLU A 91 -6.07 -8.23 -3.26
N ALA A 92 -5.24 -7.23 -2.96
CA ALA A 92 -5.03 -6.79 -1.58
C ALA A 92 -6.33 -6.23 -0.96
N MET A 93 -7.10 -5.43 -1.71
CA MET A 93 -8.37 -4.90 -1.22
C MET A 93 -9.42 -6.00 -1.04
N ARG A 94 -9.51 -6.95 -1.98
CA ARG A 94 -10.37 -8.14 -1.89
C ARG A 94 -10.05 -8.97 -0.65
N SER A 95 -8.77 -9.34 -0.49
CA SER A 95 -8.30 -10.18 0.61
C SER A 95 -8.41 -9.51 1.98
N SER A 96 -8.48 -8.17 2.04
CA SER A 96 -8.77 -7.47 3.31
C SER A 96 -10.13 -7.87 3.90
N GLY A 97 -11.10 -8.22 3.06
CA GLY A 97 -12.49 -8.45 3.46
C GLY A 97 -13.20 -7.21 4.03
N LYS A 98 -12.57 -6.03 3.96
CA LYS A 98 -13.09 -4.76 4.52
C LYS A 98 -13.41 -3.71 3.47
N CYS A 99 -12.98 -3.93 2.23
CA CYS A 99 -13.36 -3.13 1.08
C CYS A 99 -14.62 -3.74 0.42
N ALA A 100 -15.69 -2.96 0.28
CA ALA A 100 -16.95 -3.37 -0.34
C ALA A 100 -16.94 -3.07 -1.84
N LEU A 101 -16.33 -1.94 -2.22
CA LEU A 101 -16.15 -1.55 -3.62
C LEU A 101 -14.84 -0.81 -3.83
N LEU A 102 -14.27 -0.99 -5.02
CA LEU A 102 -13.06 -0.34 -5.47
C LEU A 102 -13.31 0.38 -6.81
N VAL A 103 -12.84 1.63 -6.89
CA VAL A 103 -12.73 2.39 -8.14
C VAL A 103 -11.25 2.50 -8.47
N SER A 104 -10.86 2.23 -9.71
CA SER A 104 -9.48 2.30 -10.20
C SER A 104 -9.46 3.04 -11.53
N GLU A 105 -8.39 3.77 -11.82
CA GLU A 105 -8.17 4.40 -13.12
C GLU A 105 -8.06 3.35 -14.25
N GLU A 106 -7.58 2.16 -13.92
CA GLU A 106 -7.33 1.07 -14.87
C GLU A 106 -8.56 0.19 -15.12
N GLU A 107 -9.71 0.49 -14.49
CA GLU A 107 -10.94 -0.31 -14.57
C GLU A 107 -12.11 0.57 -15.00
N ASP A 108 -12.85 0.15 -16.03
CA ASP A 108 -13.97 0.95 -16.55
C ASP A 108 -15.19 0.95 -15.64
N GLU A 109 -15.37 -0.15 -14.90
CA GLU A 109 -16.49 -0.36 -14.00
C GLU A 109 -16.04 -0.45 -12.55
N ILE A 110 -16.93 -0.03 -11.65
CA ILE A 110 -16.72 -0.18 -10.21
C ILE A 110 -16.62 -1.68 -9.88
N ILE A 111 -15.55 -2.06 -9.19
CA ILE A 111 -15.38 -3.43 -8.72
C ILE A 111 -16.15 -3.60 -7.42
N TYR A 112 -17.17 -4.46 -7.42
CA TYR A 112 -17.90 -4.86 -6.22
C TYR A 112 -17.37 -6.19 -5.66
N PHE A 113 -16.90 -6.17 -4.42
CA PHE A 113 -16.42 -7.38 -3.73
C PHE A 113 -17.58 -8.13 -3.07
N LYS A 114 -18.28 -8.96 -3.87
CA LYS A 114 -19.50 -9.68 -3.44
C LYS A 114 -19.30 -10.61 -2.25
N ASP A 115 -18.08 -11.13 -2.07
CA ASP A 115 -17.73 -12.07 -0.99
C ASP A 115 -17.47 -11.36 0.35
N ALA A 116 -17.37 -10.02 0.35
CA ALA A 116 -17.08 -9.21 1.52
C ALA A 116 -18.37 -8.67 2.17
N HIS A 117 -19.22 -9.58 2.67
CA HIS A 117 -20.57 -9.26 3.14
C HIS A 117 -20.64 -8.19 4.25
N ASP A 118 -19.62 -8.12 5.12
CA ASP A 118 -19.55 -7.16 6.23
C ASP A 118 -18.60 -5.98 5.95
N ALA A 119 -18.13 -5.82 4.71
CA ALA A 119 -17.25 -4.73 4.35
C ALA A 119 -18.01 -3.39 4.36
N ARG A 120 -17.36 -2.36 4.90
CA ARG A 120 -17.96 -1.03 5.12
C ARG A 120 -17.24 0.10 4.40
N TYR A 121 -16.12 -0.19 3.75
CA TYR A 121 -15.26 0.81 3.13
C TYR A 121 -15.34 0.75 1.61
N ALA A 122 -15.34 1.93 0.99
CA ALA A 122 -15.05 2.10 -0.42
C ALA A 122 -13.62 2.62 -0.56
N VAL A 123 -12.90 2.15 -1.57
CA VAL A 123 -11.57 2.67 -1.96
C VAL A 123 -11.69 3.18 -3.38
N ALA A 124 -11.16 4.36 -3.66
CA ALA A 124 -11.23 5.04 -4.95
C ALA A 124 -10.03 5.96 -5.12
#